data_AF-A0A4Q8QKV7-F1
#
_entry.id   AF-A0A4Q8QKV7-F1
#
_cell.length_a   1.000
_cell.length_b   1.000
_cell.length_c   1.000
_cell.angle_alpha   90.00
_cell.angle_beta   90.00
_cell.angle_gamma   90.00
#
_symmetry.space_group_name_H-M   'P 1'
#
loop_
_entity.id
_entity.type
_entity.pdbx_description
1 polymer ?
#
loop_
_entity_poly.entity_id
_entity_poly.type
_entity_poly.pdbx_seq_one_letter_code
_entity_poly.pdbx_strand_id
1 'polypeptide(L)'
;MKTSFTLYKKGLAVSVDVFVHNKKICIRTNSNSGEHLTHIANDSEADLLKALEAKSWLKRLFSPKKQENLSAKHRILELMAEKFTTVDKDPTPEIDAFLKHHQIQHSNSYWPDSDRF
;
A
#
# COMPACT_ATOMS: atom_id res chain seq x y z
N MET A 1 -17.59 -2.63 1.09
CA MET A 1 -16.46 -2.12 0.28
C MET A 1 -15.18 -2.51 1.02
N LYS A 2 -14.20 -3.16 0.38
CA LYS A 2 -12.99 -3.66 1.07
C LYS A 2 -12.12 -2.50 1.54
N THR A 3 -12.04 -2.27 2.84
CA THR A 3 -11.30 -1.13 3.43
C THR A 3 -9.82 -1.43 3.66
N SER A 4 -9.39 -2.66 3.43
CA SER A 4 -8.00 -3.10 3.61
C SER A 4 -7.65 -4.25 2.66
N PHE A 5 -6.36 -4.35 2.36
CA PHE A 5 -5.71 -5.49 1.74
C PHE A 5 -4.51 -5.86 2.58
N THR A 6 -4.40 -7.12 2.94
CA THR A 6 -3.19 -7.62 3.58
C THR A 6 -2.36 -8.39 2.56
N LEU A 7 -1.10 -7.98 2.45
CA LEU A 7 -0.04 -8.64 1.74
C LEU A 7 0.64 -9.60 2.73
N TYR A 8 0.21 -10.85 2.70
CA TYR A 8 0.77 -11.91 3.53
C TYR A 8 1.81 -12.72 2.76
N LYS A 9 2.87 -13.14 3.45
CA LYS A 9 3.65 -14.32 3.08
C LYS A 9 3.27 -15.49 3.98
N LYS A 10 3.03 -16.66 3.37
CA LYS A 10 2.89 -17.93 4.10
C LYS A 10 4.24 -18.28 4.76
N GLY A 11 4.28 -18.31 6.08
CA GLY A 11 5.46 -18.75 6.86
C GLY A 11 6.48 -17.67 7.24
N LEU A 12 6.15 -16.37 7.17
CA LEU A 12 6.96 -15.30 7.74
C LEU A 12 6.25 -14.61 8.90
N ALA A 13 7.04 -14.14 9.86
CA ALA A 13 6.62 -13.27 10.97
C ALA A 13 6.53 -11.78 10.56
N VAL A 14 6.27 -11.51 9.28
CA VAL A 14 6.16 -10.16 8.72
C VAL A 14 4.89 -10.09 7.88
N SER A 15 4.05 -9.10 8.10
CA SER A 15 2.85 -8.81 7.30
C SER A 15 2.79 -7.34 6.92
N VAL A 16 2.24 -7.05 5.74
CA VAL A 16 2.03 -5.67 5.28
C VAL A 16 0.56 -5.46 4.95
N ASP A 17 -0.12 -4.58 5.69
CA ASP A 17 -1.49 -4.18 5.47
C ASP A 17 -1.55 -2.81 4.79
N VAL A 18 -2.30 -2.69 3.70
CA VAL A 18 -2.64 -1.41 3.06
C VAL A 18 -4.13 -1.17 3.30
N PHE A 19 -4.49 -0.06 3.95
CA PHE A 19 -5.87 0.21 4.35
C PHE A 19 -6.19 1.70 4.36
N VAL A 20 -7.49 2.02 4.47
CA VAL A 20 -7.96 3.40 4.65
C VAL A 20 -8.34 3.64 6.11
N HIS A 21 -7.76 4.67 6.70
CA HIS A 21 -8.08 5.12 8.06
C HIS A 21 -8.17 6.65 8.11
N ASN A 22 -9.23 7.20 8.73
CA ASN A 22 -9.48 8.65 8.77
C ASN A 22 -9.34 9.36 7.41
N LYS A 23 -9.89 8.73 6.37
CA LYS A 23 -9.80 9.19 4.97
C LYS A 23 -8.36 9.29 4.44
N LYS A 24 -7.37 8.62 5.03
CA LYS A 24 -6.00 8.54 4.53
C LYS A 24 -5.65 7.10 4.17
N ILE A 25 -4.78 6.93 3.18
CA ILE A 25 -4.17 5.64 2.90
C ILE A 25 -3.05 5.39 3.90
N CYS A 26 -3.08 4.22 4.52
CA CYS A 26 -2.14 3.78 5.53
C CYS A 26 -1.53 2.44 5.11
N ILE A 27 -0.24 2.29 5.38
CA ILE A 27 0.51 1.05 5.16
C ILE A 27 1.08 0.65 6.52
N ARG A 28 0.64 -0.48 7.06
CA ARG A 28 1.15 -1.05 8.31
C ARG A 28 2.02 -2.25 7.96
N THR A 29 3.29 -2.19 8.31
CA THR A 29 4.19 -3.33 8.29
C THR A 29 4.34 -3.83 9.71
N ASN A 30 3.87 -5.04 9.98
CA ASN A 30 4.17 -5.74 11.23
C ASN A 30 5.37 -6.65 10.98
N SER A 31 6.34 -6.61 11.89
CA SER A 31 7.57 -7.40 11.82
C SER A 31 7.93 -7.92 13.20
N ASN A 32 8.85 -8.89 13.24
CA ASN A 32 9.49 -9.33 14.49
C ASN A 32 10.16 -8.20 15.29
N SER A 33 10.40 -7.01 14.74
CA SER A 33 10.99 -5.88 15.47
C SER A 33 9.96 -4.85 15.91
N GLY A 34 8.67 -5.07 15.67
CA GLY A 34 7.60 -4.10 15.93
C GLY A 34 6.89 -3.66 14.66
N GLU A 35 5.99 -2.68 14.82
CA GLU A 35 5.12 -2.21 13.76
C GLU A 35 5.60 -0.87 13.19
N HIS A 36 5.64 -0.78 11.87
CA HIS A 36 5.85 0.46 11.13
C HIS A 36 4.56 0.88 10.46
N LEU A 37 4.17 2.14 10.64
CA LEU A 37 2.97 2.72 10.05
C LEU A 37 3.35 3.89 9.16
N THR A 38 3.07 3.78 7.87
CA THR A 38 3.26 4.83 6.88
C THR A 38 1.92 5.43 6.51
N HIS A 39 1.76 6.73 6.72
CA HIS A 39 0.57 7.47 6.30
C HIS A 39 0.87 8.28 5.04
N ILE A 40 0.06 8.11 4.00
CA ILE A 40 0.12 8.94 2.80
C ILE A 40 -0.62 10.25 3.06
N ALA A 41 -0.03 11.38 2.68
CA ALA A 41 -0.69 12.67 2.74
C ALA A 41 -1.88 12.71 1.76
N ASN A 42 -3.00 13.32 2.17
CA ASN A 42 -4.19 13.43 1.32
C ASN A 42 -3.88 14.08 -0.03
N ASP A 43 -3.03 15.10 -0.02
CA ASP A 43 -2.67 15.87 -1.21
C ASP A 43 -1.82 15.05 -2.19
N SER A 44 -1.17 13.98 -1.73
CA SER A 44 -0.40 13.06 -2.56
C SER A 44 -1.18 11.81 -3.00
N GLU A 45 -2.46 11.65 -2.64
CA GLU A 45 -3.26 10.50 -3.07
C GLU A 45 -3.46 10.46 -4.59
N ALA A 46 -3.64 11.62 -5.23
CA ALA A 46 -3.78 11.74 -6.67
C ALA A 46 -2.48 11.36 -7.40
N ASP A 47 -1.34 11.81 -6.88
CA ASP A 47 -0.02 11.46 -7.41
C ASP A 47 0.29 9.98 -7.23
N LEU A 48 -0.10 9.40 -6.09
CA LEU A 48 0.02 7.97 -5.81
C LEU A 48 -0.81 7.15 -6.80
N LEU A 49 -2.05 7.55 -7.05
CA LEU A 49 -2.89 6.89 -8.05
C LEU A 49 -2.26 6.96 -9.44
N LYS A 50 -1.78 8.13 -9.85
CA LYS A 50 -1.11 8.33 -11.16
C LYS A 50 0.15 7.46 -11.30
N ALA A 51 0.97 7.39 -10.25
CA ALA A 51 2.18 6.56 -10.21
C ALA A 51 1.86 5.06 -10.31
N LEU A 52 0.76 4.62 -9.70
CA LEU A 52 0.29 3.23 -9.77
C LEU A 52 -0.33 2.88 -11.13
N GLU A 53 -1.07 3.81 -11.72
CA GLU A 53 -1.75 3.63 -13.01
C GLU A 53 -0.80 3.67 -14.22
N ALA A 54 0.37 4.29 -14.12
CA ALA A 54 1.32 4.39 -15.23
C ALA A 54 1.77 3.01 -15.77
N LYS A 55 1.88 1.98 -14.91
CA LYS A 55 2.10 0.58 -15.34
C LYS A 55 0.82 -0.12 -15.83
N SER A 56 -0.34 0.47 -15.60
CA SER A 56 -1.68 -0.08 -15.86
C SER A 56 -2.31 0.41 -17.18
N TRP A 57 -1.62 1.21 -18.02
CA TRP A 57 -2.14 1.60 -19.34
C TRP A 57 -2.46 0.37 -20.22
N LEU A 58 -1.61 -0.66 -20.17
CA LEU A 58 -1.85 -1.95 -20.83
C LEU A 58 -3.08 -2.66 -20.25
N LYS A 59 -3.27 -2.61 -18.93
CA LYS A 59 -4.47 -3.17 -18.29
C LYS A 59 -5.74 -2.38 -18.65
N ARG A 60 -5.69 -1.07 -18.92
CA ARG A 60 -6.85 -0.30 -19.41
C ARG A 60 -7.31 -0.77 -20.80
N LEU A 61 -6.40 -1.21 -21.65
CA LEU A 61 -6.71 -1.78 -22.96
C LEU A 61 -7.36 -3.16 -22.87
N PHE A 62 -6.95 -3.99 -21.91
CA PHE A 62 -7.40 -5.39 -21.79
C PHE A 62 -8.39 -5.67 -20.64
N SER A 63 -8.73 -4.68 -19.82
CA SER A 63 -9.71 -4.88 -18.74
C SER A 63 -11.14 -4.65 -19.26
N PRO A 64 -12.07 -5.59 -19.05
CA PRO A 64 -13.49 -5.34 -19.31
C PRO A 64 -13.94 -4.13 -18.49
N LYS A 65 -14.87 -3.34 -19.02
CA LYS A 65 -15.50 -2.15 -18.40
C LYS A 65 -16.08 -2.46 -17.01
N LYS A 66 -15.22 -2.56 -16.00
CA LYS A 66 -15.55 -2.73 -14.58
C LYS A 66 -15.33 -1.44 -13.79
N GLN A 67 -15.08 -0.32 -14.49
CA GLN A 67 -14.71 0.97 -13.91
C GLN A 67 -15.89 1.94 -13.94
N GLU A 68 -16.88 1.78 -13.06
CA GLU A 68 -17.86 2.86 -12.86
C GLU A 68 -18.16 3.23 -11.40
N ASN A 69 -17.74 2.48 -10.37
CA ASN A 69 -18.13 2.82 -8.99
C ASN A 69 -17.13 2.45 -7.88
N LEU A 70 -15.83 2.58 -8.12
CA LEU A 70 -14.82 2.44 -7.04
C LEU A 70 -14.29 3.82 -6.66
N SER A 71 -14.40 4.19 -5.38
CA SER A 71 -13.75 5.41 -4.86
C SER A 71 -12.24 5.34 -5.15
N ALA A 72 -11.61 6.47 -5.48
CA ALA A 72 -10.16 6.54 -5.76
C ALA A 72 -9.30 5.79 -4.74
N LYS A 73 -9.66 5.83 -3.45
CA LYS A 73 -8.99 5.11 -2.36
C LYS A 73 -9.02 3.61 -2.52
N HIS A 74 -10.19 3.04 -2.77
CA HIS A 74 -10.33 1.61 -3.07
C HIS A 74 -9.48 1.20 -4.27
N ARG A 75 -9.42 2.05 -5.30
CA ARG A 75 -8.58 1.77 -6.47
C ARG A 75 -7.10 1.78 -6.14
N ILE A 76 -6.64 2.73 -5.32
CA ILE A 76 -5.26 2.77 -4.84
C ILE A 76 -4.93 1.50 -4.04
N LEU A 77 -5.82 1.09 -3.12
CA LEU A 77 -5.61 -0.14 -2.34
C LEU A 77 -5.44 -1.37 -3.23
N GLU A 78 -6.31 -1.56 -4.24
CA GLU A 78 -6.21 -2.65 -5.20
C GLU A 78 -4.89 -2.61 -5.98
N LEU A 79 -4.52 -1.44 -6.51
CA LEU A 79 -3.31 -1.29 -7.31
C LEU A 79 -2.03 -1.49 -6.49
N MET A 80 -2.01 -1.01 -5.25
CA MET A 80 -0.92 -1.29 -4.30
C MET A 80 -0.80 -2.79 -4.06
N ALA A 81 -1.92 -3.46 -3.79
CA ALA A 81 -1.92 -4.90 -3.62
C ALA A 81 -1.41 -5.61 -4.88
N GLU A 82 -1.97 -5.33 -6.06
CA GLU A 82 -1.52 -5.93 -7.32
C GLU A 82 -0.02 -5.73 -7.59
N LYS A 83 0.53 -4.56 -7.24
CA LYS A 83 1.93 -4.23 -7.47
C LYS A 83 2.88 -4.95 -6.53
N PHE A 84 2.49 -5.13 -5.27
CA PHE A 84 3.38 -5.60 -4.20
C PHE A 84 3.02 -7.02 -3.68
N THR A 85 1.96 -7.67 -4.17
CA THR A 85 1.58 -9.04 -3.77
C THR A 85 2.49 -10.11 -4.38
N THR A 86 3.14 -9.85 -5.52
CA THR A 86 3.95 -10.86 -6.25
C THR A 86 5.41 -10.94 -5.79
N VAL A 87 5.75 -10.35 -4.63
CA VAL A 87 7.14 -10.22 -4.19
C VAL A 87 7.46 -11.37 -3.22
N ASP A 88 8.49 -12.17 -3.54
CA ASP A 88 8.94 -13.30 -2.68
C ASP A 88 9.58 -12.86 -1.34
N LYS A 89 9.75 -11.53 -1.17
CA LYS A 89 10.43 -10.85 -0.07
C LYS A 89 9.49 -9.81 0.56
N ASP A 90 9.85 -9.33 1.74
CA ASP A 90 9.16 -8.20 2.39
C ASP A 90 9.03 -7.03 1.40
N PRO A 91 7.81 -6.57 1.08
CA PRO A 91 7.60 -5.48 0.13
C PRO A 91 7.89 -4.11 0.74
N THR A 92 8.13 -4.00 2.05
CA THR A 92 8.36 -2.71 2.73
C THR A 92 9.48 -1.87 2.11
N PRO A 93 10.68 -2.41 1.84
CA PRO A 93 11.73 -1.63 1.17
C PRO A 93 11.34 -1.20 -0.25
N GLU A 94 10.56 -2.01 -0.96
CA GLU A 94 10.10 -1.70 -2.31
C GLU A 94 9.02 -0.61 -2.29
N ILE A 95 8.11 -0.67 -1.31
CA ILE A 95 7.09 0.35 -1.06
C ILE A 95 7.77 1.69 -0.73
N ASP A 96 8.72 1.71 0.22
CA ASP A 96 9.43 2.94 0.61
C ASP A 96 10.21 3.53 -0.58
N ALA A 97 10.94 2.69 -1.32
CA ALA A 97 11.65 3.11 -2.53
C ALA A 97 10.68 3.67 -3.59
N PHE A 98 9.52 3.05 -3.78
CA PHE A 98 8.49 3.51 -4.70
C PHE A 98 7.92 4.88 -4.30
N LEU A 99 7.55 5.06 -3.03
CA LEU A 99 7.03 6.33 -2.53
C LEU A 99 8.05 7.45 -2.68
N LYS A 100 9.33 7.19 -2.35
CA LYS A 100 10.43 8.14 -2.55
C LYS A 100 10.66 8.49 -4.01
N HIS A 101 10.72 7.49 -4.88
CA HIS A 101 10.94 7.69 -6.32
C HIS A 101 9.88 8.58 -6.96
N HIS A 102 8.62 8.42 -6.55
CA HIS A 102 7.50 9.22 -7.03
C HIS A 102 7.21 10.48 -6.20
N GLN A 103 8.08 10.83 -5.25
CA GLN A 103 7.95 12.01 -4.39
C GLN A 103 6.60 12.07 -3.66
N ILE A 104 6.05 10.91 -3.30
CA ILE A 104 4.78 10.80 -2.58
C ILE A 104 5.02 11.23 -1.13
N GLN A 105 4.36 12.29 -0.70
CA GLN A 105 4.49 12.76 0.68
C GLN A 105 3.85 11.76 1.63
N HIS A 106 4.64 11.33 2.61
CA HIS A 106 4.21 10.37 3.61
C HIS A 106 4.92 10.62 4.94
N SER A 107 4.31 10.16 6.03
CA SER A 107 4.90 10.19 7.37
C SER A 107 4.98 8.79 7.93
N ASN A 108 6.10 8.46 8.57
CA ASN A 108 6.31 7.16 9.19
C ASN A 108 6.19 7.28 10.72
N SER A 109 5.60 6.27 11.34
CA SER A 109 5.55 6.06 12.78
C SER A 109 6.04 4.65 13.08
N TYR A 110 6.83 4.48 14.14
CA TYR A 110 7.33 3.18 14.56
C TYR A 110 6.87 2.90 15.99
N TRP A 111 6.34 1.69 16.18
CA TRP A 111 5.78 1.22 17.43
C TRP A 111 6.57 -0.05 17.78
N PRO A 112 7.54 0.03 18.70
CA PRO A 112 8.29 -1.14 19.12
C PRO A 112 7.34 -2.13 19.77
N ASP A 113 7.61 -3.42 19.56
CA ASP A 113 6.83 -4.49 20.17
C ASP A 113 6.99 -4.40 21.70
N SER A 114 5.96 -3.92 22.40
CA SER A 114 6.03 -3.59 23.82
C SER A 114 6.29 -4.81 24.71
N ASP A 115 6.09 -6.00 24.18
CA ASP A 115 6.21 -7.28 24.89
C ASP A 115 7.67 -7.79 24.96
N ARG A 116 8.67 -6.96 24.61
CA ARG A 116 10.11 -7.31 24.63
C ARG A 116 10.96 -6.55 25.65
N PHE A 117 10.35 -5.78 26.55
CA PHE A 117 11.04 -5.14 27.67
C PHE A 117 10.67 -5.78 29.01
#